data_AF-A0A7K3WR25-F1
#
_entry.id   AF-A0A7K3WR25-F1
#
_cell.length_a   1.000
_cell.length_b   1.000
_cell.length_c   1.000
_cell.angle_alpha   90.00
_cell.angle_beta   90.00
_cell.angle_gamma   90.00
#
_symmetry.space_group_name_H-M   'P 1'
#
loop_
_entity.id
_entity.type
_entity.pdbx_description
1 polymer ?
#
loop_
_entity_poly.entity_id
_entity_poly.type
_entity_poly.pdbx_seq_one_letter_code
_entity_poly.pdbx_strand_id
1 'polypeptide(L)'
;MKNALLLIAITASMASFAQPSYTLTTYTSDYAELTNPAIVTYNDVDDDTWNDPLFIFSFGFDFEIGGEIYPSVTQFGEGAYMAFGDIEVEDTLHIFGLQEDLVDGDYLEGLASSEISFKTVGTAGDRIAKIQYQNVAFYDEVTSSEPAAENRMNFQLWFYENGGIMEIHYGNSNLPNPDVAFFGNQGPTMLLGINVSLYTIWVEYGATIIGDPTNPTLFEFTTFPDGELQIGLDGIPESGRVYRFAPSSPVGIFEANAPEFSVYPTVTESNLLVKGETDANSGYRIMDITGKEVMTGKMQNNSPINVSNLNAGVYLISINGMSNAAKFIKQ
;
A
#
# COMPACT_ATOMS: atom_id res chain seq x y z
N MET A 1 -7.22 -17.87 59.88
CA MET A 1 -7.54 -16.68 59.06
C MET A 1 -6.90 -16.89 57.71
N LYS A 2 -7.72 -16.84 56.65
CA LYS A 2 -7.42 -17.36 55.31
C LYS A 2 -6.52 -16.39 54.55
N ASN A 3 -5.41 -16.90 54.03
CA ASN A 3 -4.63 -16.27 52.98
C ASN A 3 -5.48 -16.22 51.72
N ALA A 4 -5.82 -15.01 51.26
CA ALA A 4 -6.41 -14.78 49.95
C ALA A 4 -5.44 -13.88 49.18
N LEU A 5 -4.64 -14.49 48.31
CA LEU A 5 -3.75 -13.83 47.37
C LEU A 5 -3.85 -14.58 46.05
N LEU A 6 -3.88 -13.81 44.95
CA LEU A 6 -3.95 -14.22 43.54
C LEU A 6 -5.31 -14.83 43.13
N LEU A 7 -5.95 -14.48 42.00
CA LEU A 7 -5.45 -13.96 40.73
C LEU A 7 -6.66 -13.38 39.95
N ILE A 8 -6.70 -12.08 39.62
CA ILE A 8 -7.57 -11.55 38.57
C ILE A 8 -6.64 -11.03 37.48
N ALA A 9 -6.34 -11.90 36.52
CA ALA A 9 -5.77 -11.54 35.23
C ALA A 9 -6.83 -11.89 34.19
N ILE A 10 -7.89 -11.07 34.12
CA ILE A 10 -8.84 -11.13 33.00
C ILE A 10 -8.24 -10.27 31.90
N THR A 11 -7.66 -10.99 30.95
CA THR A 11 -7.41 -10.64 29.55
C THR A 11 -8.18 -9.41 29.05
N ALA A 12 -7.51 -8.27 28.97
CA ALA A 12 -7.80 -7.27 27.95
C ALA A 12 -7.14 -7.77 26.67
N SER A 13 -7.82 -8.60 25.90
CA SER A 13 -7.51 -8.74 24.47
C SER A 13 -7.93 -7.43 23.83
N MET A 14 -7.03 -6.45 23.81
CA MET A 14 -7.17 -5.33 22.90
C MET A 14 -7.21 -5.96 21.51
N ALA A 15 -8.34 -5.85 20.83
CA ALA A 15 -8.36 -5.95 19.39
C ALA A 15 -7.52 -4.76 18.91
N SER A 16 -6.21 -4.97 18.78
CA SER A 16 -5.35 -4.08 18.01
C SER A 16 -5.76 -4.31 16.57
N PHE A 17 -6.71 -3.52 16.07
CA PHE A 17 -6.82 -3.34 14.63
C PHE A 17 -5.46 -2.81 14.19
N ALA A 18 -4.74 -3.57 13.36
CA ALA A 18 -3.50 -3.08 12.79
C ALA A 18 -3.87 -1.85 11.96
N GLN A 19 -3.36 -0.68 12.34
CA GLN A 19 -3.55 0.52 11.53
C GLN A 19 -2.90 0.27 10.16
N PRO A 20 -3.53 0.73 9.07
CA PRO A 20 -2.85 0.76 7.79
C PRO A 20 -1.53 1.51 7.98
N SER A 21 -0.44 0.94 7.46
CA SER A 21 0.88 1.55 7.53
C SER A 21 1.62 1.26 6.24
N TYR A 22 2.54 2.13 5.88
CA TYR A 22 3.35 2.03 4.68
C TYR A 22 4.82 2.12 5.01
N THR A 23 5.63 1.56 4.14
CA THR A 23 7.08 1.72 4.16
C THR A 23 7.52 2.59 3.01
N LEU A 24 8.49 3.47 3.28
CA LEU A 24 9.16 4.28 2.27
C LEU A 24 10.46 3.61 1.85
N THR A 25 10.65 3.44 0.54
CA THR A 25 11.95 3.15 -0.07
C THR A 25 12.29 4.24 -1.07
N THR A 26 13.52 4.74 -1.03
CA THR A 26 14.04 5.73 -1.99
C THR A 26 15.18 5.13 -2.80
N TYR A 27 15.22 5.43 -4.08
CA TYR A 27 16.28 5.01 -4.99
C TYR A 27 16.34 5.92 -6.22
N THR A 28 17.29 5.68 -7.11
CA THR A 28 17.36 6.34 -8.42
C THR A 28 17.11 5.34 -9.54
N SER A 29 16.41 5.79 -10.59
CA SER A 29 16.13 5.07 -11.82
C SER A 29 16.20 6.05 -12.99
N ASP A 30 16.47 5.56 -14.21
CA ASP A 30 16.37 6.40 -15.39
C ASP A 30 14.93 6.91 -15.55
N TYR A 31 14.75 8.22 -15.64
CA TYR A 31 13.48 8.84 -15.97
C TYR A 31 13.35 8.92 -17.49
N ALA A 32 12.26 8.36 -18.02
CA ALA A 32 11.92 8.47 -19.42
C ALA A 32 10.43 8.81 -19.56
N GLU A 33 10.13 9.71 -20.48
CA GLU A 33 8.76 10.05 -20.82
C GLU A 33 8.00 8.84 -21.37
N LEU A 34 6.69 8.81 -21.15
CA LEU A 34 5.84 7.76 -21.67
C LEU A 34 5.88 7.76 -23.20
N THR A 35 6.12 6.59 -23.80
CA THR A 35 6.06 6.44 -25.25
C THR A 35 4.63 6.14 -25.70
N ASN A 36 4.07 6.94 -26.61
CA ASN A 36 2.68 6.80 -27.09
C ASN A 36 1.65 6.68 -25.95
N PRO A 37 1.58 7.64 -25.01
CA PRO A 37 0.55 7.66 -23.98
C PRO A 37 -0.80 8.12 -24.56
N ALA A 38 -1.87 7.92 -23.79
CA ALA A 38 -3.12 8.63 -24.04
C ALA A 38 -3.03 10.00 -23.35
N ILE A 39 -3.35 11.07 -24.09
CA ILE A 39 -3.40 12.43 -23.54
C ILE A 39 -4.72 12.58 -22.76
N VAL A 40 -4.65 13.20 -21.58
CA VAL A 40 -5.85 13.50 -20.80
C VAL A 40 -6.69 14.53 -21.55
N THR A 41 -7.99 14.28 -21.59
CA THR A 41 -8.98 15.29 -21.98
C THR A 41 -9.69 15.76 -20.72
N TYR A 42 -9.64 17.06 -20.45
CA TYR A 42 -10.23 17.66 -19.26
C TYR A 42 -11.73 17.93 -19.46
N ASN A 43 -12.52 17.81 -18.40
CA ASN A 43 -13.97 18.04 -18.47
C ASN A 43 -14.37 19.51 -18.25
N ASP A 44 -13.45 20.35 -17.76
CA ASP A 44 -13.67 21.78 -17.48
C ASP A 44 -12.60 22.59 -18.20
N VAL A 45 -12.96 23.19 -19.32
CA VAL A 45 -12.05 23.98 -20.19
C VAL A 45 -12.77 25.26 -20.55
N ASP A 46 -13.01 26.12 -19.56
CA ASP A 46 -13.60 27.45 -19.77
C ASP A 46 -12.56 28.45 -20.34
N ASP A 47 -11.28 28.09 -20.31
CA ASP A 47 -10.16 28.79 -20.95
C ASP A 47 -9.28 27.75 -21.67
N ASP A 48 -8.58 28.10 -22.75
CA ASP A 48 -7.79 27.15 -23.58
C ASP A 48 -6.61 26.47 -22.81
N THR A 49 -6.52 26.66 -21.49
CA THR A 49 -5.48 26.18 -20.57
C THR A 49 -6.13 25.56 -19.33
N TRP A 50 -5.49 24.55 -18.72
CA TRP A 50 -6.05 23.89 -17.54
C TRP A 50 -5.55 24.48 -16.22
N ASN A 51 -6.46 24.58 -15.25
CA ASN A 51 -6.21 24.80 -13.83
C ASN A 51 -7.15 23.86 -13.05
N ASP A 52 -6.65 23.18 -12.01
CA ASP A 52 -7.41 22.16 -11.25
C ASP A 52 -8.13 21.11 -12.13
N PRO A 53 -7.40 20.38 -13.00
CA PRO A 53 -8.03 19.57 -14.03
C PRO A 53 -8.79 18.38 -13.42
N LEU A 54 -10.07 18.20 -13.76
CA LEU A 54 -10.84 17.03 -13.33
C LEU A 54 -10.83 15.94 -14.41
N PHE A 55 -10.25 14.77 -14.09
CA PHE A 55 -10.26 13.61 -14.97
C PHE A 55 -10.19 12.28 -14.21
N ILE A 56 -10.68 11.22 -14.86
CA ILE A 56 -10.63 9.85 -14.33
C ILE A 56 -9.68 9.04 -15.20
N PHE A 57 -8.77 8.32 -14.55
CA PHE A 57 -7.90 7.36 -15.20
C PHE A 57 -8.26 5.94 -14.76
N SER A 58 -8.70 5.11 -15.71
CA SER A 58 -8.89 3.68 -15.46
C SER A 58 -7.54 2.95 -15.52
N PHE A 59 -7.15 2.28 -14.43
CA PHE A 59 -5.90 1.55 -14.37
C PHE A 59 -5.84 0.38 -15.37
N GLY A 60 -7.01 -0.16 -15.73
CA GLY A 60 -7.14 -1.39 -16.51
C GLY A 60 -6.95 -2.65 -15.65
N PHE A 61 -6.79 -2.49 -14.34
CA PHE A 61 -6.73 -3.54 -13.32
C PHE A 61 -7.35 -3.01 -12.02
N ASP A 62 -7.55 -3.92 -11.08
CA ASP A 62 -8.02 -3.63 -9.73
C ASP A 62 -6.82 -3.27 -8.84
N PHE A 63 -6.75 -2.03 -8.36
CA PHE A 63 -5.69 -1.54 -7.49
C PHE A 63 -6.11 -1.58 -6.02
N GLU A 64 -5.27 -2.10 -5.14
CA GLU A 64 -5.55 -2.19 -3.71
C GLU A 64 -4.90 -1.04 -2.93
N ILE A 65 -5.71 -0.32 -2.14
CA ILE A 65 -5.25 0.71 -1.20
C ILE A 65 -6.18 0.73 0.01
N GLY A 66 -5.60 0.85 1.22
CA GLY A 66 -6.41 0.93 2.44
C GLY A 66 -7.24 -0.33 2.75
N GLY A 67 -6.94 -1.47 2.11
CA GLY A 67 -7.73 -2.70 2.21
C GLY A 67 -8.96 -2.75 1.29
N GLU A 68 -9.11 -1.77 0.40
CA GLU A 68 -10.18 -1.66 -0.58
C GLU A 68 -9.62 -1.70 -2.01
N ILE A 69 -10.49 -1.97 -2.98
CA ILE A 69 -10.11 -2.22 -4.37
C ILE A 69 -10.78 -1.19 -5.29
N TYR A 70 -9.96 -0.58 -6.15
CA TYR A 70 -10.37 0.48 -7.05
C TYR A 70 -9.91 0.20 -8.49
N PRO A 71 -10.81 0.23 -9.50
CA PRO A 71 -10.44 0.01 -10.90
C PRO A 71 -9.90 1.27 -11.59
N SER A 72 -9.99 2.43 -10.92
CA SER A 72 -9.64 3.74 -11.44
C SER A 72 -9.25 4.68 -10.31
N VAL A 73 -8.71 5.82 -10.69
CA VAL A 73 -8.42 6.93 -9.80
C VAL A 73 -8.83 8.24 -10.44
N THR A 74 -9.21 9.21 -9.62
CA THR A 74 -9.73 10.50 -10.05
C THR A 74 -8.76 11.59 -9.62
N GLN A 75 -8.24 12.37 -10.57
CA GLN A 75 -7.61 13.64 -10.24
C GLN A 75 -8.70 14.61 -9.81
N PHE A 76 -8.50 15.32 -8.70
CA PHE A 76 -9.39 16.37 -8.23
C PHE A 76 -8.63 17.51 -7.54
N GLY A 77 -9.17 18.72 -7.63
CA GLY A 77 -8.60 19.91 -6.99
C GLY A 77 -7.20 20.26 -7.47
N GLU A 78 -6.47 20.94 -6.59
CA GLU A 78 -5.11 21.45 -6.83
C GLU A 78 -4.12 20.29 -7.06
N GLY A 79 -3.16 20.51 -7.95
CA GLY A 79 -1.98 19.66 -8.06
C GLY A 79 -2.13 18.32 -8.74
N ALA A 80 -1.70 17.26 -8.05
CA ALA A 80 -1.75 15.90 -8.57
C ALA A 80 -2.36 14.93 -7.54
N TYR A 81 -3.42 15.37 -6.83
CA TYR A 81 -4.18 14.52 -5.92
C TYR A 81 -5.00 13.47 -6.66
N MET A 82 -4.57 12.22 -6.49
CA MET A 82 -5.27 11.06 -7.00
C MET A 82 -6.18 10.50 -5.91
N ALA A 83 -7.49 10.75 -6.03
CA ALA A 83 -8.52 10.19 -5.17
C ALA A 83 -8.96 8.81 -5.64
N PHE A 84 -8.98 7.86 -4.70
CA PHE A 84 -9.58 6.55 -4.87
C PHE A 84 -10.94 6.57 -4.19
N GLY A 85 -11.99 6.33 -4.99
CA GLY A 85 -13.37 6.46 -4.56
C GLY A 85 -14.18 7.37 -5.47
N ASP A 86 -15.47 7.49 -5.15
CA ASP A 86 -16.38 8.42 -5.83
C ASP A 86 -16.43 9.75 -5.08
N ILE A 87 -15.71 10.75 -5.61
CA ILE A 87 -15.58 12.09 -5.00
C ILE A 87 -16.92 12.84 -4.86
N GLU A 88 -17.97 12.44 -5.59
CA GLU A 88 -19.29 13.07 -5.52
C GLU A 88 -20.19 12.46 -4.45
N VAL A 89 -19.86 11.24 -3.97
CA VAL A 89 -20.75 10.44 -3.12
C VAL A 89 -20.11 10.10 -1.78
N GLU A 90 -18.79 9.92 -1.74
CA GLU A 90 -18.08 9.46 -0.55
C GLU A 90 -17.61 10.63 0.32
N ASP A 91 -17.84 10.51 1.63
CA ASP A 91 -17.39 11.51 2.62
C ASP A 91 -15.89 11.36 2.98
N THR A 92 -15.33 10.19 2.69
CA THR A 92 -13.95 9.81 2.96
C THR A 92 -13.34 9.10 1.76
N LEU A 93 -12.12 9.49 1.39
CA LEU A 93 -11.39 8.95 0.23
C LEU A 93 -10.00 8.47 0.63
N HIS A 94 -9.40 7.58 -0.15
CA HIS A 94 -7.95 7.42 -0.12
C HIS A 94 -7.33 8.40 -1.12
N ILE A 95 -6.17 8.97 -0.79
CA ILE A 95 -5.51 10.00 -1.59
C ILE A 95 -4.03 9.64 -1.75
N PHE A 96 -3.50 9.79 -2.95
CA PHE A 96 -2.05 9.72 -3.20
C PHE A 96 -1.62 10.78 -4.20
N GLY A 97 -0.49 11.44 -3.97
CA GLY A 97 0.11 12.32 -4.97
C GLY A 97 0.79 13.55 -4.39
N LEU A 98 0.95 14.57 -5.23
CA LEU A 98 1.60 15.84 -4.93
C LEU A 98 0.58 16.91 -4.57
N GLN A 99 0.92 17.77 -3.60
CA GLN A 99 0.02 18.78 -3.01
C GLN A 99 0.11 20.14 -3.70
N GLU A 100 1.12 20.37 -4.52
CA GLU A 100 1.43 21.66 -5.15
C GLU A 100 0.29 22.14 -6.03
N ASP A 101 -0.04 23.43 -6.03
CA ASP A 101 -1.03 23.98 -6.95
C ASP A 101 -0.43 24.10 -8.36
N LEU A 102 -0.69 23.07 -9.18
CA LEU A 102 -0.17 22.91 -10.54
C LEU A 102 -1.14 23.49 -11.56
N VAL A 103 -0.58 24.10 -12.61
CA VAL A 103 -1.33 24.71 -13.71
C VAL A 103 -0.67 24.43 -15.06
N ASP A 104 -1.43 24.63 -16.14
CA ASP A 104 -0.90 24.56 -17.50
C ASP A 104 0.24 25.57 -17.73
N GLY A 105 1.24 25.15 -18.48
CA GLY A 105 2.45 25.90 -18.72
C GLY A 105 2.24 27.07 -19.66
N ASP A 106 1.18 27.05 -20.46
CA ASP A 106 0.75 28.13 -21.36
C ASP A 106 -0.36 29.00 -20.78
N TYR A 107 -0.66 28.86 -19.47
CA TYR A 107 -1.56 29.76 -18.74
C TYR A 107 -1.21 31.24 -18.95
N LEU A 108 0.09 31.54 -19.13
CA LEU A 108 0.56 32.81 -19.67
C LEU A 108 0.81 32.68 -21.18
N GLU A 109 0.14 33.52 -21.98
CA GLU A 109 0.20 33.49 -23.44
C GLU A 109 1.65 33.50 -23.96
N GLY A 110 1.96 32.59 -24.89
CA GLY A 110 3.26 32.49 -25.56
C GLY A 110 4.29 31.60 -24.85
N LEU A 111 3.90 30.95 -23.75
CA LEU A 111 4.70 29.92 -23.09
C LEU A 111 4.35 28.52 -23.60
N ALA A 112 5.18 27.54 -23.23
CA ALA A 112 4.96 26.15 -23.61
C ALA A 112 3.95 25.48 -22.66
N SER A 113 2.92 24.85 -23.24
CA SER A 113 1.90 24.08 -22.51
C SER A 113 2.50 22.90 -21.75
N SER A 114 1.76 22.47 -20.74
CA SER A 114 1.96 21.28 -19.93
C SER A 114 1.14 20.12 -20.49
N GLU A 115 1.70 18.92 -20.49
CA GLU A 115 0.97 17.73 -20.92
C GLU A 115 0.71 16.81 -19.72
N ILE A 116 -0.55 16.45 -19.51
CA ILE A 116 -0.93 15.34 -18.64
C ILE A 116 -1.32 14.15 -19.51
N SER A 117 -0.64 13.02 -19.32
CA SER A 117 -0.87 11.82 -20.12
C SER A 117 -0.75 10.55 -19.28
N PHE A 118 -1.35 9.46 -19.74
CA PHE A 118 -1.35 8.21 -18.99
C PHE A 118 -1.16 6.99 -19.86
N LYS A 119 -0.68 5.91 -19.24
CA LYS A 119 -0.49 4.62 -19.90
C LYS A 119 -0.40 3.47 -18.91
N THR A 120 -1.11 2.37 -19.20
CA THR A 120 -0.87 1.08 -18.54
C THR A 120 0.05 0.22 -19.40
N VAL A 121 1.11 -0.32 -18.80
CA VAL A 121 2.09 -1.19 -19.45
C VAL A 121 2.25 -2.50 -18.68
N GLY A 122 2.88 -3.49 -19.30
CA GLY A 122 3.13 -4.81 -18.69
C GLY A 122 2.11 -5.88 -19.10
N THR A 123 2.21 -7.04 -18.46
CA THR A 123 1.30 -8.18 -18.67
C THR A 123 0.42 -8.36 -17.45
N ALA A 124 -0.80 -8.90 -17.61
CA ALA A 124 -1.70 -9.12 -16.47
C ALA A 124 -1.02 -9.88 -15.31
N GLY A 125 -1.20 -9.37 -14.09
CA GLY A 125 -0.48 -9.77 -12.89
C GLY A 125 0.85 -9.05 -12.65
N ASP A 126 1.30 -8.21 -13.58
CA ASP A 126 2.54 -7.42 -13.51
C ASP A 126 2.40 -6.11 -14.30
N ARG A 127 1.19 -5.53 -14.33
CA ARG A 127 0.95 -4.25 -14.97
C ARG A 127 1.35 -3.09 -14.07
N ILE A 128 1.72 -2.00 -14.71
CA ILE A 128 1.96 -0.71 -14.06
C ILE A 128 1.13 0.32 -14.80
N ALA A 129 0.24 0.98 -14.08
CA ALA A 129 -0.49 2.14 -14.58
C ALA A 129 0.32 3.41 -14.23
N LYS A 130 0.56 4.26 -15.22
CA LYS A 130 1.43 5.44 -15.08
C LYS A 130 0.68 6.68 -15.52
N ILE A 131 0.74 7.72 -14.70
CA ILE A 131 0.27 9.07 -15.03
C ILE A 131 1.52 9.95 -15.11
N GLN A 132 1.66 10.72 -16.17
CA GLN A 132 2.77 11.64 -16.41
C GLN A 132 2.26 13.07 -16.40
N TYR A 133 2.98 13.91 -15.66
CA TYR A 133 2.86 15.36 -15.68
C TYR A 133 4.14 15.91 -16.29
N GLN A 134 4.03 16.49 -17.47
CA GLN A 134 5.15 17.03 -18.22
C GLN A 134 5.07 18.55 -18.24
N ASN A 135 6.19 19.19 -17.90
CA ASN A 135 6.39 20.63 -17.99
C ASN A 135 5.35 21.46 -17.21
N VAL A 136 4.86 20.94 -16.08
CA VAL A 136 3.83 21.63 -15.28
C VAL A 136 4.35 22.93 -14.67
N ALA A 137 3.51 23.96 -14.69
CA ALA A 137 3.73 25.23 -14.02
C ALA A 137 3.06 25.23 -12.64
N PHE A 138 3.24 26.32 -11.89
CA PHE A 138 2.69 26.51 -10.55
C PHE A 138 1.78 27.73 -10.54
N TYR A 139 0.56 27.56 -10.02
CA TYR A 139 -0.48 28.60 -10.03
C TYR A 139 -0.04 29.88 -9.32
N ASP A 140 0.61 29.74 -8.16
CA ASP A 140 1.15 30.86 -7.39
C ASP A 140 2.15 31.72 -8.18
N GLU A 141 2.96 31.11 -9.06
CA GLU A 141 3.94 31.84 -9.87
C GLU A 141 3.24 32.63 -10.99
N VAL A 142 2.31 31.98 -11.70
CA VAL A 142 1.61 32.57 -12.85
C VAL A 142 0.57 33.62 -12.45
N THR A 143 0.09 33.59 -11.20
CA THR A 143 -0.86 34.57 -10.66
C THR A 143 -0.22 35.58 -9.69
N SER A 144 1.09 35.51 -9.49
CA SER A 144 1.84 36.45 -8.66
C SER A 144 1.76 37.90 -9.17
N SER A 145 2.28 38.85 -8.39
CA SER A 145 2.34 40.26 -8.82
C SER A 145 3.26 40.52 -10.02
N GLU A 146 4.22 39.61 -10.25
CA GLU A 146 5.12 39.63 -11.42
C GLU A 146 5.02 38.25 -12.09
N PRO A 147 3.92 37.99 -12.83
CA PRO A 147 3.61 36.68 -13.39
C PRO A 147 4.77 36.10 -14.20
N ALA A 148 5.17 34.90 -13.82
CA ALA A 148 6.16 34.13 -14.53
C ALA A 148 5.78 32.66 -14.47
N ALA A 149 6.49 31.88 -15.26
CA ALA A 149 6.33 30.45 -15.29
C ALA A 149 7.72 29.86 -15.57
N GLU A 150 8.69 30.24 -14.74
CA GLU A 150 10.05 29.73 -14.82
C GLU A 150 10.17 28.39 -14.08
N ASN A 151 9.40 28.19 -13.00
CA ASN A 151 9.31 26.90 -12.35
C ASN A 151 8.53 25.92 -13.24
N ARG A 152 9.19 24.83 -13.58
CA ARG A 152 8.70 23.75 -14.43
C ARG A 152 9.07 22.41 -13.85
N MET A 153 8.08 21.57 -13.58
CA MET A 153 8.30 20.25 -13.02
C MET A 153 7.90 19.14 -13.99
N ASN A 154 8.64 18.04 -13.93
CA ASN A 154 8.33 16.81 -14.65
C ASN A 154 8.30 15.66 -13.64
N PHE A 155 7.22 14.90 -13.62
CA PHE A 155 7.13 13.71 -12.76
C PHE A 155 6.14 12.69 -13.30
N GLN A 156 6.17 11.48 -12.74
CA GLN A 156 5.19 10.45 -13.00
C GLN A 156 4.71 9.83 -11.69
N LEU A 157 3.43 9.49 -11.64
CA LEU A 157 2.82 8.66 -10.60
C LEU A 157 2.65 7.24 -11.16
N TRP A 158 3.15 6.24 -10.44
CA TRP A 158 3.06 4.83 -10.86
C TRP A 158 2.27 4.02 -9.83
N PHE A 159 1.35 3.20 -10.34
CA PHE A 159 0.51 2.29 -9.57
C PHE A 159 0.77 0.88 -10.08
N TYR A 160 1.24 0.00 -9.21
CA TYR A 160 1.55 -1.39 -9.55
C TYR A 160 0.32 -2.25 -9.33
N GLU A 161 -0.01 -3.13 -10.28
CA GLU A 161 -1.19 -4.00 -10.24
C GLU A 161 -1.24 -4.87 -8.97
N ASN A 162 -0.09 -5.28 -8.46
CA ASN A 162 0.01 -6.12 -7.28
C ASN A 162 0.77 -5.42 -6.15
N GLY A 163 0.30 -5.66 -4.92
CA GLY A 163 0.98 -5.25 -3.70
C GLY A 163 0.69 -3.84 -3.23
N GLY A 164 -0.29 -3.14 -3.82
CA GLY A 164 -0.70 -1.79 -3.41
C GLY A 164 0.43 -0.76 -3.47
N ILE A 165 1.43 -1.00 -4.33
CA ILE A 165 2.62 -0.16 -4.41
C ILE A 165 2.33 1.08 -5.26
N MET A 166 2.74 2.22 -4.73
CA MET A 166 2.68 3.52 -5.39
C MET A 166 4.07 4.14 -5.44
N GLU A 167 4.40 4.80 -6.55
CA GLU A 167 5.66 5.51 -6.69
C GLU A 167 5.49 6.90 -7.31
N ILE A 168 6.37 7.81 -6.90
CA ILE A 168 6.59 9.09 -7.57
C ILE A 168 7.98 9.06 -8.19
N HIS A 169 8.05 9.31 -9.49
CA HIS A 169 9.29 9.37 -10.28
C HIS A 169 9.52 10.80 -10.72
N TYR A 170 10.61 11.42 -10.27
CA TYR A 170 10.95 12.79 -10.67
C TYR A 170 11.78 12.81 -11.95
N GLY A 171 11.41 13.68 -12.88
CA GLY A 171 12.12 13.95 -14.12
C GLY A 171 12.94 15.23 -14.04
N ASN A 172 13.63 15.53 -15.14
CA ASN A 172 14.40 16.75 -15.26
C ASN A 172 13.49 17.98 -15.14
N SER A 173 13.69 18.80 -14.12
CA SER A 173 12.84 19.94 -13.80
C SER A 173 13.68 21.22 -13.75
N ASN A 174 13.06 22.38 -14.01
CA ASN A 174 13.69 23.69 -13.87
C ASN A 174 12.96 24.45 -12.77
N LEU A 175 13.55 24.56 -11.59
CA LEU A 175 12.90 25.16 -10.41
C LEU A 175 13.81 26.24 -9.80
N PRO A 176 14.01 27.38 -10.49
CA PRO A 176 14.92 28.43 -10.02
C PRO A 176 14.41 29.14 -8.77
N ASN A 177 13.10 29.11 -8.51
CA ASN A 177 12.45 29.79 -7.39
C ASN A 177 11.54 28.80 -6.62
N PRO A 178 12.12 27.79 -5.94
CA PRO A 178 11.35 26.72 -5.29
C PRO A 178 10.41 27.25 -4.19
N ASP A 179 10.78 28.33 -3.49
CA ASP A 179 9.93 28.95 -2.48
C ASP A 179 8.57 29.39 -3.03
N VAL A 180 8.51 29.84 -4.29
CA VAL A 180 7.23 30.23 -4.91
C VAL A 180 6.47 28.99 -5.38
N ALA A 181 7.17 27.98 -5.90
CA ALA A 181 6.56 26.74 -6.38
C ALA A 181 5.99 25.86 -5.25
N PHE A 182 6.57 25.93 -4.05
CA PHE A 182 6.26 25.02 -2.94
C PHE A 182 5.79 25.73 -1.68
N PHE A 183 5.08 26.85 -1.80
CA PHE A 183 4.46 27.57 -0.67
C PHE A 183 5.45 27.95 0.46
N GLY A 184 6.68 28.35 0.10
CA GLY A 184 7.77 28.68 1.02
C GLY A 184 8.62 27.47 1.44
N ASN A 185 8.35 26.27 0.91
CA ASN A 185 9.23 25.12 1.04
C ASN A 185 10.34 25.14 -0.02
N GLN A 186 11.38 24.36 0.22
CA GLN A 186 12.51 24.20 -0.71
C GLN A 186 12.33 22.99 -1.66
N GLY A 187 11.27 22.21 -1.47
CA GLY A 187 10.98 21.00 -2.21
C GLY A 187 9.51 20.63 -2.13
N PRO A 188 9.09 19.63 -2.93
CA PRO A 188 7.70 19.25 -3.03
C PRO A 188 7.21 18.53 -1.77
N THR A 189 5.90 18.59 -1.61
CA THR A 189 5.09 17.99 -0.59
C THR A 189 4.18 16.93 -1.21
N MET A 190 4.19 15.75 -0.60
CA MET A 190 3.39 14.64 -1.03
C MET A 190 2.37 14.27 0.05
N LEU A 191 1.21 13.75 -0.36
CA LEU A 191 0.25 13.12 0.53
C LEU A 191 0.02 11.66 0.14
N LEU A 192 0.08 10.77 1.13
CA LEU A 192 -0.57 9.47 1.14
C LEU A 192 -1.60 9.49 2.28
N GLY A 193 -2.87 9.41 1.96
CA GLY A 193 -3.97 9.42 2.92
C GLY A 193 -4.87 8.21 2.76
N ILE A 194 -5.22 7.56 3.86
CA ILE A 194 -6.20 6.48 3.94
C ILE A 194 -7.38 7.00 4.75
N ASN A 195 -8.58 6.87 4.20
CA ASN A 195 -9.82 7.40 4.78
C ASN A 195 -9.66 8.87 5.20
N VAL A 196 -9.28 9.72 4.25
CA VAL A 196 -9.22 11.18 4.41
C VAL A 196 -10.63 11.73 4.32
N SER A 197 -11.07 12.46 5.34
CA SER A 197 -12.35 13.18 5.29
C SER A 197 -12.21 14.44 4.45
N LEU A 198 -13.11 14.64 3.48
CA LEU A 198 -13.13 15.87 2.67
C LEU A 198 -13.73 17.09 3.40
N TYR A 199 -14.44 16.85 4.51
CA TYR A 199 -15.16 17.89 5.25
C TYR A 199 -14.49 18.28 6.57
N THR A 200 -13.52 17.50 7.03
CA THR A 200 -12.87 17.68 8.33
C THR A 200 -11.37 17.47 8.21
N ILE A 201 -10.60 17.85 9.22
CA ILE A 201 -9.15 17.63 9.27
C ILE A 201 -8.76 16.19 9.69
N TRP A 202 -9.70 15.24 9.59
CA TRP A 202 -9.50 13.86 10.03
C TRP A 202 -8.96 12.98 8.92
N VAL A 203 -8.02 12.11 9.28
CA VAL A 203 -7.46 11.07 8.42
C VAL A 203 -7.19 9.83 9.28
N GLU A 204 -7.53 8.64 8.79
CA GLU A 204 -7.23 7.40 9.53
C GLU A 204 -5.72 7.14 9.57
N TYR A 205 -5.08 7.26 8.41
CA TYR A 205 -3.64 7.20 8.25
C TYR A 205 -3.21 8.20 7.18
N GLY A 206 -2.41 9.18 7.58
CA GLY A 206 -1.74 10.11 6.70
C GLY A 206 -0.25 9.86 6.74
N ALA A 207 0.40 10.03 5.60
CA ALA A 207 1.85 10.02 5.49
C ALA A 207 2.32 11.03 4.45
N THR A 208 3.49 11.61 4.72
CA THR A 208 4.24 12.47 3.80
C THR A 208 5.72 12.13 3.91
N ILE A 209 6.55 12.77 3.09
CA ILE A 209 8.01 12.67 3.17
C ILE A 209 8.59 14.03 3.52
N ILE A 210 9.56 14.04 4.45
CA ILE A 210 10.21 15.27 4.92
C ILE A 210 11.73 15.17 4.91
N GLY A 211 12.38 16.32 4.83
CA GLY A 211 13.84 16.46 4.89
C GLY A 211 14.54 16.23 3.55
N ASP A 212 15.76 15.69 3.61
CA ASP A 212 16.66 15.57 2.46
C ASP A 212 16.05 14.72 1.32
N PRO A 213 15.91 15.24 0.09
CA PRO A 213 15.36 14.50 -1.05
C PRO A 213 16.09 13.18 -1.38
N THR A 214 17.37 13.06 -1.04
CA THR A 214 18.17 11.86 -1.30
C THR A 214 17.96 10.77 -0.24
N ASN A 215 17.60 11.16 0.99
CA ASN A 215 17.34 10.28 2.12
C ASN A 215 16.23 10.85 3.03
N PRO A 216 14.99 10.92 2.53
CA PRO A 216 13.90 11.53 3.26
C PRO A 216 13.39 10.62 4.38
N THR A 217 12.64 11.22 5.30
CA THR A 217 11.96 10.49 6.38
C THR A 217 10.47 10.39 6.06
N LEU A 218 9.89 9.21 6.23
CA LEU A 218 8.44 9.03 6.23
C LEU A 218 7.86 9.64 7.52
N PHE A 219 7.00 10.64 7.36
CA PHE A 219 6.31 11.27 8.47
C PHE A 219 4.84 10.86 8.44
N GLU A 220 4.42 10.12 9.47
CA GLU A 220 3.05 9.58 9.59
C GLU A 220 2.22 10.40 10.58
N PHE A 221 0.92 10.55 10.31
CA PHE A 221 -0.01 11.35 11.10
C PHE A 221 -1.44 10.80 11.03
N THR A 222 -2.27 11.11 12.03
CA THR A 222 -3.72 10.75 12.07
C THR A 222 -4.62 11.99 12.14
N THR A 223 -4.02 13.16 11.97
CA THR A 223 -4.66 14.47 11.84
C THR A 223 -3.74 15.29 10.97
N PHE A 224 -4.28 16.09 10.06
CA PHE A 224 -3.43 16.94 9.24
C PHE A 224 -2.53 17.82 10.13
N PRO A 225 -1.22 17.86 9.85
CA PRO A 225 -0.31 18.73 10.58
C PRO A 225 -0.77 20.18 10.46
N ASP A 226 -0.58 20.97 11.53
CA ASP A 226 -0.82 22.41 11.48
C ASP A 226 0.10 23.06 10.43
N GLY A 227 -0.39 24.08 9.73
CA GLY A 227 0.30 24.73 8.60
C GLY A 227 1.62 25.42 8.96
N GLU A 228 1.91 25.58 10.26
CA GLU A 228 3.20 26.05 10.77
C GLU A 228 4.31 24.97 10.68
N LEU A 229 3.97 23.71 10.40
CA LEU A 229 4.95 22.65 10.16
C LEU A 229 5.36 22.63 8.69
N GLN A 230 6.66 22.71 8.43
CA GLN A 230 7.23 22.44 7.12
C GLN A 230 6.99 20.95 6.78
N ILE A 231 5.92 20.68 6.04
CA ILE A 231 5.51 19.34 5.63
C ILE A 231 5.96 19.13 4.19
N GLY A 232 7.22 18.81 3.97
CA GLY A 232 7.75 18.57 2.63
C GLY A 232 9.24 18.34 2.65
N LEU A 233 9.80 18.12 1.46
CA LEU A 233 11.24 18.02 1.29
C LEU A 233 11.93 19.37 1.49
N ASP A 234 13.18 19.34 1.95
CA ASP A 234 14.01 20.54 2.13
C ASP A 234 14.88 20.87 0.91
N GLY A 235 14.56 20.25 -0.24
CA GLY A 235 15.21 20.50 -1.52
C GLY A 235 14.47 19.86 -2.69
N ILE A 236 14.96 20.13 -3.90
CA ILE A 236 14.41 19.59 -5.14
C ILE A 236 14.94 18.16 -5.37
N PRO A 237 14.09 17.15 -5.57
CA PRO A 237 14.50 15.81 -5.98
C PRO A 237 15.27 15.86 -7.31
N GLU A 238 16.42 15.19 -7.37
CA GLU A 238 17.17 15.06 -8.63
C GLU A 238 16.37 14.26 -9.67
N SER A 239 16.63 14.52 -10.96
CA SER A 239 16.05 13.71 -12.04
C SER A 239 16.41 12.23 -11.84
N GLY A 240 15.42 11.37 -11.95
CA GLY A 240 15.53 9.94 -11.70
C GLY A 240 15.31 9.54 -10.24
N ARG A 241 15.10 10.48 -9.31
CA ARG A 241 14.72 10.16 -7.93
C ARG A 241 13.35 9.49 -7.89
N VAL A 242 13.25 8.39 -7.15
CA VAL A 242 12.00 7.65 -6.94
C VAL A 242 11.69 7.55 -5.45
N TYR A 243 10.45 7.86 -5.08
CA TYR A 243 9.90 7.55 -3.76
C TYR A 243 8.83 6.47 -3.90
N ARG A 244 9.05 5.33 -3.24
CA ARG A 244 8.18 4.16 -3.28
C ARG A 244 7.50 3.94 -1.95
N PHE A 245 6.18 3.87 -2.01
CA PHE A 245 5.29 3.52 -0.91
C PHE A 245 4.79 2.11 -1.15
N ALA A 246 5.05 1.23 -0.21
CA ALA A 246 4.50 -0.11 -0.20
C ALA A 246 3.74 -0.29 1.12
N PRO A 247 2.52 -0.88 1.10
CA PRO A 247 1.84 -1.29 2.31
C PRO A 247 2.81 -2.11 3.16
N SER A 248 2.99 -1.70 4.41
CA SER A 248 3.68 -2.53 5.39
C SER A 248 2.95 -3.85 5.41
N SER A 249 3.66 -4.96 5.19
CA SER A 249 3.05 -6.28 5.39
C SER A 249 2.40 -6.26 6.76
N PRO A 250 1.11 -6.61 6.89
CA PRO A 250 0.49 -6.60 8.20
C PRO A 250 1.37 -7.45 9.11
N VAL A 251 1.72 -6.94 10.29
CA VAL A 251 2.17 -7.78 11.41
C VAL A 251 0.93 -8.50 11.97
N GLY A 252 0.16 -9.09 11.06
CA GLY A 252 -0.89 -10.04 11.27
C GLY A 252 -0.36 -11.35 10.72
N ILE A 253 -0.54 -12.42 11.47
CA ILE A 253 -0.23 -13.77 11.00
C ILE A 253 -1.07 -13.97 9.74
N PHE A 254 -0.44 -13.95 8.57
CA PHE A 254 -1.03 -14.57 7.39
C PHE A 254 -1.29 -16.02 7.79
N GLU A 255 -2.56 -16.40 7.95
CA GLU A 255 -2.92 -17.79 7.74
C GLU A 255 -2.62 -18.05 6.26
N ALA A 256 -1.39 -18.51 6.00
CA ALA A 256 -1.15 -19.24 4.77
C ALA A 256 -2.25 -20.29 4.69
N ASN A 257 -3.00 -20.31 3.58
CA ASN A 257 -3.97 -21.35 3.26
C ASN A 257 -3.22 -22.69 3.11
N ALA A 258 -2.73 -23.22 4.23
CA ALA A 258 -2.14 -24.52 4.31
C ALA A 258 -3.28 -25.53 4.15
N PRO A 259 -3.11 -26.56 3.32
CA PRO A 259 -4.16 -27.54 3.10
C PRO A 259 -4.54 -28.23 4.41
N GLU A 260 -5.81 -28.64 4.52
CA GLU A 260 -6.29 -29.43 5.65
C GLU A 260 -6.12 -30.93 5.41
N PHE A 261 -6.02 -31.71 6.48
CA PHE A 261 -6.07 -33.17 6.44
C PHE A 261 -7.07 -33.76 7.42
N SER A 262 -7.38 -35.03 7.20
CA SER A 262 -8.15 -35.88 8.11
C SER A 262 -7.41 -37.19 8.39
N VAL A 263 -7.74 -37.84 9.50
CA VAL A 263 -7.23 -39.19 9.83
C VAL A 263 -8.34 -40.21 9.98
N TYR A 264 -8.05 -41.44 9.58
CA TYR A 264 -8.98 -42.56 9.65
C TYR A 264 -8.26 -43.88 9.95
N PRO A 265 -8.85 -44.75 10.80
CA PRO A 265 -10.06 -44.48 11.58
C PRO A 265 -9.78 -43.50 12.73
N THR A 266 -10.80 -42.78 13.18
CA THR A 266 -10.70 -41.85 14.33
C THR A 266 -10.67 -42.58 15.68
N VAL A 267 -10.93 -43.89 15.68
CA VAL A 267 -10.72 -44.82 16.80
C VAL A 267 -9.89 -45.98 16.27
N THR A 268 -8.71 -46.24 16.82
CA THR A 268 -7.77 -47.23 16.29
C THR A 268 -7.01 -47.96 17.40
N GLU A 269 -6.58 -49.20 17.12
CA GLU A 269 -5.66 -49.94 17.98
C GLU A 269 -4.20 -49.87 17.49
N SER A 270 -3.95 -49.62 16.21
CA SER A 270 -2.63 -49.84 15.63
C SER A 270 -2.21 -48.87 14.53
N ASN A 271 -3.12 -48.43 13.66
CA ASN A 271 -2.74 -47.67 12.47
C ASN A 271 -3.67 -46.48 12.21
N LEU A 272 -3.10 -45.39 11.70
CA LEU A 272 -3.81 -44.22 11.19
C LEU A 272 -3.44 -44.00 9.73
N LEU A 273 -4.45 -43.78 8.89
CA LEU A 273 -4.29 -43.30 7.54
C LEU A 273 -4.57 -41.80 7.51
N VAL A 274 -3.78 -41.06 6.74
CA VAL A 274 -3.94 -39.61 6.52
C VAL A 274 -4.58 -39.41 5.14
N LYS A 275 -5.60 -38.55 5.07
CA LYS A 275 -6.22 -38.11 3.81
C LYS A 275 -6.12 -36.59 3.74
N GLY A 276 -5.39 -36.12 2.75
CA GLY A 276 -5.09 -34.73 2.47
C GLY A 276 -3.93 -34.65 1.47
N GLU A 277 -3.66 -33.46 0.94
CA GLU A 277 -2.51 -33.19 0.08
C GLU A 277 -1.25 -33.04 0.95
N THR A 278 -0.71 -34.15 1.44
CA THR A 278 0.52 -34.15 2.25
C THR A 278 1.73 -34.55 1.43
N ASP A 279 2.84 -33.84 1.56
CA ASP A 279 4.09 -34.20 0.90
C ASP A 279 4.72 -35.46 1.48
N ALA A 280 5.29 -36.27 0.59
CA ALA A 280 6.19 -37.35 0.98
C ALA A 280 7.39 -36.73 1.72
N ASN A 281 7.61 -37.14 2.98
CA ASN A 281 8.57 -36.60 3.96
C ASN A 281 8.10 -35.47 4.88
N SER A 282 6.84 -35.01 4.82
CA SER A 282 6.33 -34.07 5.83
C SER A 282 6.50 -34.64 7.24
N GLY A 283 7.05 -33.85 8.16
CA GLY A 283 7.13 -34.25 9.57
C GLY A 283 5.75 -34.29 10.19
N TYR A 284 5.48 -35.30 11.03
CA TYR A 284 4.28 -35.32 11.88
C TYR A 284 4.68 -35.42 13.35
N ARG A 285 3.82 -34.88 14.22
CA ARG A 285 3.88 -35.07 15.67
C ARG A 285 2.51 -35.45 16.22
N ILE A 286 2.51 -36.32 17.21
CA ILE A 286 1.33 -36.75 17.96
C ILE A 286 1.49 -36.28 19.41
N MET A 287 0.46 -35.62 19.90
CA MET A 287 0.37 -35.09 21.25
C MET A 287 -0.78 -35.74 22.00
N ASP A 288 -0.60 -35.96 23.30
CA ASP A 288 -1.71 -36.31 24.19
C ASP A 288 -2.55 -35.07 24.55
N ILE A 289 -3.65 -35.28 25.28
CA ILE A 289 -4.55 -34.20 25.72
C ILE A 289 -3.90 -33.16 26.66
N THR A 290 -2.75 -33.46 27.24
CA THR A 290 -2.01 -32.51 28.09
C THR A 290 -1.06 -31.62 27.27
N GLY A 291 -1.00 -31.85 25.94
CA GLY A 291 -0.09 -31.16 25.04
C GLY A 291 1.31 -31.76 25.03
N LYS A 292 1.54 -32.91 25.68
CA LYS A 292 2.83 -33.59 25.64
C LYS A 292 3.00 -34.32 24.31
N GLU A 293 4.12 -34.08 23.64
CA GLU A 293 4.53 -34.86 22.48
C GLU A 293 4.86 -36.30 22.89
N VAL A 294 4.17 -37.27 22.29
CA VAL A 294 4.30 -38.70 22.59
C VAL A 294 4.88 -39.51 21.43
N MET A 295 4.83 -38.96 20.21
CA MET A 295 5.38 -39.60 19.02
C MET A 295 5.67 -38.55 17.94
N THR A 296 6.75 -38.75 17.19
CA THR A 296 7.06 -37.99 15.96
C THR A 296 7.52 -38.92 14.86
N GLY A 297 7.46 -38.44 13.62
CA GLY A 297 7.95 -39.18 12.46
C GLY A 297 7.85 -38.38 11.18
N LYS A 298 8.00 -39.06 10.04
CA LYS A 298 7.84 -38.48 8.71
C LYS A 298 6.79 -39.26 7.93
N MET A 299 5.99 -38.53 7.16
CA MET A 299 5.03 -39.09 6.22
C MET A 299 5.76 -39.90 5.16
N GLN A 300 5.25 -41.11 4.89
CA GLN A 300 5.69 -41.96 3.80
C GLN A 300 4.52 -42.15 2.83
N ASN A 301 4.81 -42.19 1.53
CA ASN A 301 3.79 -42.30 0.50
C ASN A 301 2.86 -43.48 0.76
N ASN A 302 1.59 -43.17 1.02
CA ASN A 302 0.50 -44.14 1.17
C ASN A 302 0.74 -45.19 2.28
N SER A 303 1.62 -44.90 3.25
CA SER A 303 1.89 -45.78 4.39
C SER A 303 1.09 -45.35 5.62
N PRO A 304 0.46 -46.28 6.35
CA PRO A 304 -0.17 -45.97 7.63
C PRO A 304 0.87 -45.55 8.69
N ILE A 305 0.47 -44.63 9.58
CA ILE A 305 1.22 -44.28 10.79
C ILE A 305 0.90 -45.32 11.86
N ASN A 306 1.92 -46.05 12.33
CA ASN A 306 1.77 -47.03 13.40
C ASN A 306 1.71 -46.34 14.77
N VAL A 307 0.60 -46.54 15.48
CA VAL A 307 0.33 -46.00 16.81
C VAL A 307 0.13 -47.09 17.87
N SER A 308 0.52 -48.34 17.59
CA SER A 308 0.28 -49.48 18.49
C SER A 308 0.95 -49.34 19.86
N ASN A 309 2.04 -48.56 19.92
CA ASN A 309 2.84 -48.35 21.12
C ASN A 309 2.30 -47.20 22.00
N LEU A 310 1.24 -46.50 21.58
CA LEU A 310 0.57 -45.50 22.40
C LEU A 310 -0.37 -46.19 23.41
N ASN A 311 -0.47 -45.62 24.60
CA ASN A 311 -1.47 -46.04 25.58
C ASN A 311 -2.89 -45.68 25.11
N ALA A 312 -3.91 -46.34 25.65
CA ALA A 312 -5.29 -45.98 25.37
C ALA A 312 -5.57 -44.53 25.82
N GLY A 313 -6.20 -43.73 24.97
CA GLY A 313 -6.39 -42.31 25.23
C GLY A 313 -6.77 -41.48 24.00
N VAL A 314 -6.95 -40.17 24.21
CA VAL A 314 -7.25 -39.20 23.16
C VAL A 314 -5.96 -38.51 22.74
N TYR A 315 -5.78 -38.36 21.43
CA TYR A 315 -4.58 -37.80 20.83
C TYR A 315 -4.92 -36.80 19.73
N LEU A 316 -4.01 -35.84 19.53
CA LEU A 316 -3.99 -34.92 18.40
C LEU A 316 -2.77 -35.20 17.54
N ILE A 317 -2.96 -35.30 16.24
CA ILE A 317 -1.86 -35.36 15.26
C ILE A 317 -1.82 -34.04 14.49
N SER A 318 -0.61 -33.52 14.27
CA SER A 318 -0.35 -32.39 13.38
C SER A 318 0.75 -32.77 12.40
N ILE A 319 0.67 -32.23 11.19
CA ILE A 319 1.58 -32.50 10.08
C ILE A 319 2.13 -31.17 9.60
N ASN A 320 3.44 -31.08 9.40
CA ASN A 320 4.10 -29.87 8.91
C ASN A 320 3.54 -29.48 7.53
N GLY A 321 3.20 -28.21 7.38
CA GLY A 321 2.60 -27.68 6.15
C GLY A 321 1.08 -27.81 6.08
N MET A 322 0.42 -28.33 7.11
CA MET A 322 -1.06 -28.38 7.19
C MET A 322 -1.59 -27.33 8.17
N SER A 323 -2.78 -26.79 7.89
CA SER A 323 -3.42 -25.74 8.71
C SER A 323 -4.08 -26.28 9.98
N ASN A 324 -4.47 -27.55 9.99
CA ASN A 324 -5.24 -28.14 11.08
C ASN A 324 -4.47 -29.22 11.86
N ALA A 325 -5.03 -29.63 12.99
CA ALA A 325 -4.66 -30.85 13.70
C ALA A 325 -5.86 -31.79 13.73
N ALA A 326 -5.64 -33.09 13.52
CA ALA A 326 -6.70 -34.08 13.54
C ALA A 326 -6.72 -34.86 14.86
N LYS A 327 -7.93 -35.19 15.35
CA LYS A 327 -8.12 -35.95 16.59
C LYS A 327 -8.33 -37.43 16.30
N PHE A 328 -7.73 -38.30 17.12
CA PHE A 328 -8.07 -39.72 17.16
C PHE A 328 -8.06 -40.28 18.59
N ILE A 329 -8.62 -41.47 18.76
CA ILE A 329 -8.69 -42.23 20.03
C ILE A 329 -7.93 -43.54 19.85
N LYS A 330 -6.95 -43.79 20.70
CA LYS A 330 -6.28 -45.08 20.83
C LYS A 330 -7.06 -45.96 21.80
N GLN A 331 -7.37 -47.19 21.38
CA GLN A 331 -7.89 -48.26 22.23
C GLN A 331 -6.79 -49.28 22.53
#